data_AF-A0A3L6D720-F1
#
_entry.id   AF-A0A3L6D720-F1
#
_cell.length_a   1.000
_cell.length_b   1.000
_cell.length_c   1.000
_cell.angle_alpha   90.00
_cell.angle_beta   90.00
_cell.angle_gamma   90.00
#
_symmetry.space_group_name_H-M   'P 1'
#
loop_
_entity.id
_entity.type
_entity.pdbx_description
1 polymer ?
#
loop_
_entity_poly.entity_id
_entity_poly.type
_entity_poly.pdbx_seq_one_letter_code
_entity_poly.pdbx_strand_id
1 'polypeptide(L)'
;MEVRCQTSFCENEDGFPKLLRACTVRLGIRSQPEYDGREFIEHGTEKCVVTVYIGSSPHHVEWSVTAARYRFKDTCQVVARKALRALCQIYEEEVADTPLIFFLPFQKNRPVWMARMRALEGQQLLEDDPTVVYLTAYLLTLDAQYDFLARHHRQMIARVEDAEKHNRQLHVDLTTAQARVATLESLKVIVVEALKASQG
;
A
#
# COMPACT_ATOMS: atom_id res chain seq x y z
N MET A 1 13.54 -12.05 13.92
CA MET A 1 12.58 -11.44 12.98
C MET A 1 11.43 -10.95 13.82
N GLU A 2 11.36 -9.65 14.05
CA GLU A 2 10.34 -9.05 14.92
C GLU A 2 9.08 -8.82 14.09
N VAL A 3 7.97 -9.45 14.49
CA VAL A 3 6.65 -9.26 13.88
C VAL A 3 5.85 -8.45 14.87
N ARG A 4 5.36 -7.29 14.45
CA ARG A 4 4.51 -6.43 15.28
C ARG A 4 3.06 -6.57 14.82
N CYS A 5 2.21 -7.07 15.70
CA CYS A 5 0.77 -7.13 15.46
C CYS A 5 0.10 -5.88 16.03
N GLN A 6 -0.87 -5.34 15.30
CA GLN A 6 -1.65 -4.16 15.72
C GLN A 6 -3.10 -4.33 15.29
N THR A 7 -4.03 -4.22 16.24
CA THR A 7 -5.46 -4.12 15.97
C THR A 7 -5.91 -2.66 16.13
N SER A 8 -6.77 -2.18 15.23
CA SER A 8 -7.29 -0.81 15.24
C SER A 8 -8.68 -0.74 14.63
N PHE A 9 -9.46 0.27 15.03
CA PHE A 9 -10.75 0.58 14.43
C PHE A 9 -10.71 1.81 13.51
N CYS A 10 -9.53 2.44 13.36
CA CYS A 10 -9.29 3.62 12.52
C CYS A 10 -10.31 4.76 12.72
N GLU A 11 -10.78 4.99 13.95
CA GLU A 11 -11.85 5.96 14.26
C GLU A 11 -11.52 7.41 13.86
N ASN A 12 -10.27 7.81 14.05
CA ASN A 12 -9.80 9.17 13.80
C ASN A 12 -9.03 9.29 12.48
N GLU A 13 -9.02 8.25 11.65
CA GLU A 13 -8.29 8.24 10.38
C GLU A 13 -9.17 8.75 9.25
N ASP A 14 -8.81 9.91 8.70
CA ASP A 14 -9.48 10.45 7.52
C ASP A 14 -9.26 9.59 6.28
N GLY A 15 -10.07 9.82 5.25
CA GLY A 15 -10.00 9.09 3.99
C GLY A 15 -10.83 7.80 3.96
N PHE A 16 -10.26 6.72 3.42
CA PHE A 16 -11.07 5.54 3.09
C PHE A 16 -11.60 4.77 4.33
N PRO A 17 -10.89 4.68 5.48
CA PRO A 17 -11.44 4.06 6.68
C PRO A 17 -12.71 4.77 7.18
N LYS A 18 -12.69 6.11 7.24
CA LYS A 18 -13.85 6.93 7.60
C LYS A 18 -14.99 6.75 6.60
N LEU A 19 -14.68 6.76 5.30
CA LEU A 19 -15.67 6.54 4.26
C LEU A 19 -16.29 5.13 4.37
N LEU A 20 -15.48 4.09 4.56
CA LEU A 20 -15.95 2.72 4.76
C LEU A 20 -16.89 2.61 5.97
N ARG A 21 -16.57 3.27 7.08
CA ARG A 21 -17.48 3.34 8.24
C ARG A 21 -18.82 4.00 7.88
N ALA A 22 -18.79 5.13 7.18
CA ALA A 22 -20.03 5.79 6.75
C ALA A 22 -20.90 4.88 5.85
N CYS A 23 -20.27 4.19 4.90
CA CYS A 23 -20.97 3.29 3.98
C CYS A 23 -21.56 2.06 4.68
N THR A 24 -20.81 1.43 5.59
CA THR A 24 -21.31 0.27 6.37
C THR A 24 -22.51 0.64 7.24
N VAL A 25 -22.46 1.79 7.92
CA VAL A 25 -23.59 2.31 8.70
C VAL A 25 -24.81 2.58 7.82
N ARG A 26 -24.61 3.13 6.61
CA ARG A 26 -25.70 3.39 5.65
C ARG A 26 -26.40 2.10 5.20
N LEU A 27 -25.66 1.00 5.09
CA LEU A 27 -26.18 -0.35 4.81
C LEU A 27 -26.74 -1.05 6.05
N GLY A 28 -26.79 -0.38 7.22
CA GLY A 28 -27.31 -0.98 8.45
C GLY A 28 -26.34 -1.96 9.14
N ILE A 29 -25.09 -2.04 8.70
CA ILE A 29 -24.02 -2.76 9.39
C ILE A 29 -23.47 -1.85 10.49
N ARG A 30 -23.92 -2.08 11.73
CA ARG A 30 -23.57 -1.23 12.88
C ARG A 30 -22.22 -1.55 13.52
N SER A 31 -21.76 -2.79 13.36
CA SER A 31 -20.41 -3.20 13.79
C SER A 31 -19.36 -2.37 13.05
N GLN A 32 -18.41 -1.86 13.81
CA GLN A 32 -17.33 -1.07 13.23
C GLN A 32 -16.37 -1.95 12.43
N PRO A 33 -15.85 -1.47 11.28
CA PRO A 33 -14.77 -2.17 10.60
C PRO A 33 -13.54 -2.32 11.49
N GLU A 34 -13.07 -3.55 11.68
CA GLU A 34 -11.90 -3.87 12.49
C GLU A 34 -10.69 -4.14 11.58
N TYR A 35 -9.55 -3.52 11.88
CA TYR A 35 -8.32 -3.64 11.12
C TYR A 35 -7.29 -4.41 11.95
N ASP A 36 -6.93 -5.61 11.49
CA ASP A 36 -5.86 -6.42 12.06
C ASP A 36 -4.63 -6.37 11.16
N GLY A 37 -3.53 -5.84 11.68
CA GLY A 37 -2.30 -5.60 10.96
C GLY A 37 -1.12 -6.37 11.51
N ARG A 38 -0.24 -6.79 10.59
CA ARG A 38 1.04 -7.41 10.89
C ARG A 38 2.14 -6.70 10.12
N GLU A 39 3.04 -6.05 10.86
CA GLU A 39 4.25 -5.43 10.34
C GLU A 39 5.44 -6.39 10.49
N PHE A 40 6.25 -6.51 9.44
CA PHE A 40 7.42 -7.39 9.40
C PHE A 40 8.43 -6.86 8.38
N ILE A 41 9.67 -7.37 8.45
CA ILE A 41 10.72 -7.05 7.49
C ILE A 41 10.89 -8.21 6.52
N GLU A 42 10.78 -7.92 5.22
CA GLU A 42 11.00 -8.86 4.13
C GLU A 42 12.11 -8.33 3.23
N HIS A 43 13.21 -9.08 3.08
CA HIS A 43 14.38 -8.67 2.29
C HIS A 43 14.91 -7.27 2.64
N GLY A 44 14.93 -6.92 3.94
CA GLY A 44 15.37 -5.60 4.42
C GLY A 44 14.39 -4.45 4.17
N THR A 45 13.19 -4.75 3.65
CA THR A 45 12.12 -3.77 3.44
C THR A 45 11.00 -3.99 4.46
N GLU A 46 10.56 -2.92 5.11
CA GLU A 46 9.37 -2.96 5.97
C GLU A 46 8.13 -3.25 5.13
N LYS A 47 7.35 -4.22 5.58
CA LYS A 47 6.08 -4.65 4.99
C LYS A 47 5.02 -4.65 6.08
N CYS A 48 3.80 -4.37 5.65
CA CYS A 48 2.62 -4.48 6.47
C CYS A 48 1.52 -5.19 5.70
N VAL A 49 0.90 -6.17 6.33
CA VAL A 49 -0.32 -6.83 5.84
C VAL A 49 -1.44 -6.48 6.79
N VAL A 50 -2.55 -5.96 6.27
CA VAL A 50 -3.74 -5.64 7.06
C VAL A 50 -4.94 -6.37 6.48
N THR A 51 -5.72 -6.97 7.37
CA THR A 51 -7.04 -7.52 7.08
C THR A 51 -8.08 -6.62 7.74
N VAL A 52 -9.07 -6.18 6.96
CA VAL A 52 -10.24 -5.49 7.52
C VAL A 52 -11.43 -6.45 7.57
N TYR A 53 -12.09 -6.51 8.71
CA TYR A 53 -13.28 -7.32 8.96
C TYR A 53 -14.51 -6.42 8.96
N ILE A 54 -15.51 -6.80 8.19
CA ILE A 54 -16.83 -6.17 8.14
C ILE A 54 -17.77 -7.09 8.88
N GLY A 55 -18.19 -6.68 10.08
CA GLY A 55 -19.04 -7.50 10.93
C GLY A 55 -20.43 -7.76 10.35
N SER A 56 -21.11 -8.74 10.92
CA SER A 56 -22.45 -9.14 10.52
C SER A 56 -23.54 -8.15 10.97
N SER A 57 -24.69 -8.21 10.30
CA SER A 57 -25.95 -7.65 10.80
C SER A 57 -27.08 -8.66 10.56
N PRO A 58 -28.33 -8.42 11.01
CA PRO A 58 -29.45 -9.33 10.76
C PRO A 58 -29.67 -9.71 9.28
N HIS A 59 -29.19 -8.88 8.35
CA HIS A 59 -29.32 -9.08 6.91
C HIS A 59 -27.98 -9.32 6.19
N HIS A 60 -26.85 -9.25 6.91
CA HIS A 60 -25.50 -9.26 6.32
C HIS A 60 -24.60 -10.27 7.02
N VAL A 61 -23.95 -11.15 6.25
CA VAL A 61 -22.95 -12.08 6.76
C VAL A 61 -21.62 -11.34 6.96
N GLU A 62 -20.86 -11.73 7.98
CA GLU A 62 -19.50 -11.21 8.20
C GLU A 62 -18.56 -11.63 7.06
N TRP A 63 -17.67 -10.72 6.66
CA TRP A 63 -16.63 -11.00 5.67
C TRP A 63 -15.41 -10.11 5.88
N SER A 64 -14.30 -10.45 5.23
CA SER A 64 -13.06 -9.70 5.35
C SER A 64 -12.31 -9.59 4.03
N VAL A 65 -11.41 -8.60 3.95
CA VAL A 65 -10.46 -8.47 2.85
C VAL A 65 -9.08 -8.10 3.38
N THR A 66 -8.05 -8.66 2.74
CA THR A 66 -6.64 -8.41 3.10
C THR A 66 -5.92 -7.63 2.01
N ALA A 67 -5.01 -6.74 2.41
CA ALA A 67 -4.08 -6.05 1.53
C ALA A 67 -2.68 -5.95 2.15
N ALA A 68 -1.66 -5.74 1.31
CA ALA A 68 -0.27 -5.59 1.72
C ALA A 68 0.35 -4.30 1.17
N ARG A 69 1.03 -3.55 2.04
CA ARG A 69 1.79 -2.32 1.74
C ARG A 69 3.02 -2.26 2.68
N TYR A 70 3.59 -1.08 2.88
CA TYR A 70 4.83 -0.90 3.63
C TYR A 70 4.59 -0.61 5.12
N ARG A 71 3.56 0.17 5.45
CA ARG A 71 3.24 0.60 6.83
C ARG A 71 1.77 0.38 7.16
N PHE A 72 1.45 0.19 8.44
CA PHE A 72 0.08 -0.07 8.89
C PHE A 72 -0.93 0.97 8.41
N LYS A 73 -0.67 2.26 8.62
CA LYS A 73 -1.58 3.35 8.22
C LYS A 73 -1.88 3.36 6.72
N ASP A 74 -0.85 3.18 5.90
CA ASP A 74 -0.98 3.18 4.44
C ASP A 74 -1.73 1.93 3.97
N THR A 75 -1.53 0.80 4.65
CA THR A 75 -2.23 -0.45 4.36
C THR A 75 -3.71 -0.38 4.75
N CYS A 76 -4.05 0.30 5.85
CA CYS A 76 -5.44 0.56 6.26
C CYS A 76 -6.22 1.32 5.19
N GLN A 77 -5.60 2.33 4.58
CA GLN A 77 -6.18 3.11 3.49
C GLN A 77 -6.47 2.24 2.26
N VAL A 78 -5.52 1.38 1.87
CA VAL A 78 -5.65 0.49 0.71
C VAL A 78 -6.68 -0.61 0.96
N VAL A 79 -6.64 -1.25 2.14
CA VAL A 79 -7.58 -2.32 2.48
C VAL A 79 -9.00 -1.79 2.66
N ALA A 80 -9.17 -0.57 3.20
CA ALA A 80 -10.48 0.07 3.31
C ALA A 80 -11.08 0.38 1.94
N ARG A 81 -10.28 0.90 1.00
CA ARG A 81 -10.72 1.08 -0.40
C ARG A 81 -11.10 -0.25 -1.04
N LYS A 82 -10.33 -1.31 -0.79
CA LYS A 82 -10.65 -2.66 -1.29
C LYS A 82 -11.99 -3.15 -0.72
N ALA A 83 -12.24 -2.93 0.58
CA ALA A 83 -13.50 -3.27 1.22
C ALA A 83 -14.68 -2.48 0.65
N LEU A 84 -14.53 -1.18 0.40
CA LEU A 84 -15.56 -0.37 -0.28
C LEU A 84 -15.95 -0.95 -1.63
N ARG A 85 -14.97 -1.37 -2.44
CA ARG A 85 -15.24 -2.00 -3.74
C ARG A 85 -15.90 -3.37 -3.61
N ALA A 86 -15.60 -4.09 -2.53
CA ALA A 86 -16.25 -5.36 -2.21
C ALA A 86 -17.69 -5.15 -1.75
N LEU A 87 -17.96 -4.15 -0.90
CA LEU A 87 -19.31 -3.75 -0.49
C LEU A 87 -20.23 -3.52 -1.70
N CYS A 88 -19.78 -2.70 -2.66
CA CYS A 88 -20.54 -2.40 -3.88
C CYS A 88 -20.83 -3.64 -4.73
N GLN A 89 -20.02 -4.70 -4.62
CA GLN A 89 -20.21 -5.93 -5.38
C GLN A 89 -21.04 -6.96 -4.62
N ILE A 90 -20.89 -7.06 -3.30
CA ILE A 90 -21.62 -8.02 -2.47
C ILE A 90 -23.08 -7.58 -2.33
N TYR A 91 -23.31 -6.30 -2.04
CA TYR A 91 -24.63 -5.72 -1.82
C TYR A 91 -25.10 -4.96 -3.04
N GLU A 92 -24.83 -5.49 -4.24
CA GLU A 92 -25.03 -4.81 -5.51
C GLU A 92 -26.46 -4.24 -5.57
N GLU A 93 -27.50 -5.03 -5.30
CA GLU A 93 -28.90 -4.57 -5.31
C GLU A 93 -29.19 -3.46 -4.28
N GLU A 94 -28.72 -3.60 -3.06
CA GLU A 94 -28.99 -2.66 -1.96
C GLU A 94 -28.29 -1.31 -2.16
N VAL A 95 -27.13 -1.30 -2.82
CA VAL A 95 -26.42 -0.05 -3.11
C VAL A 95 -27.04 0.73 -4.28
N ALA A 96 -27.93 0.12 -5.07
CA ALA A 96 -28.49 0.73 -6.28
C ALA A 96 -29.23 2.05 -6.00
N ASP A 97 -29.96 2.12 -4.89
CA ASP A 97 -30.72 3.32 -4.50
C ASP A 97 -29.95 4.20 -3.49
N THR A 98 -28.64 4.00 -3.39
CA THR A 98 -27.78 4.75 -2.47
C THR A 98 -26.69 5.51 -3.22
N PRO A 99 -26.10 6.56 -2.61
CA PRO A 99 -24.94 7.25 -3.15
C PRO A 99 -23.74 6.35 -3.51
N LEU A 100 -23.72 5.10 -3.01
CA LEU A 100 -22.69 4.12 -3.29
C LEU A 100 -22.76 3.54 -4.70
N ILE A 101 -23.85 3.78 -5.45
CA ILE A 101 -24.00 3.36 -6.86
C ILE A 101 -22.89 3.93 -7.75
N PHE A 102 -22.17 4.99 -7.36
CA PHE A 102 -21.10 5.57 -8.17
C PHE A 102 -19.70 5.04 -7.82
N PHE A 103 -19.58 4.20 -6.79
CA PHE A 103 -18.30 3.60 -6.43
C PHE A 103 -17.98 2.44 -7.37
N LEU A 104 -16.74 2.41 -7.87
CA LEU A 104 -16.30 1.39 -8.81
C LEU A 104 -16.29 0.00 -8.14
N PRO A 105 -17.12 -0.97 -8.58
CA PRO A 105 -17.07 -2.32 -8.05
C PRO A 105 -15.72 -2.99 -8.36
N PHE A 106 -15.44 -4.12 -7.71
CA PHE A 106 -14.23 -4.88 -8.00
C PHE A 106 -14.23 -5.38 -9.45
N GLN A 107 -15.35 -5.93 -9.93
CA GLN A 107 -15.58 -6.36 -11.31
C GLN A 107 -16.42 -5.35 -12.10
N LYS A 108 -15.79 -4.63 -13.04
CA LYS A 108 -16.46 -3.57 -13.83
C LYS A 108 -17.24 -4.07 -15.05
N ASN A 109 -17.09 -5.34 -15.42
CA ASN A 109 -17.75 -5.97 -16.57
C ASN A 109 -19.06 -6.67 -16.19
N ARG A 110 -19.52 -6.52 -14.95
CA ARG A 110 -20.80 -7.08 -14.49
C ARG A 110 -21.95 -6.44 -15.29
N PRO A 111 -22.88 -7.24 -15.84
CA PRO A 111 -24.02 -6.71 -16.58
C PRO A 111 -24.89 -5.75 -15.76
N VAL A 112 -25.05 -6.02 -14.46
CA VAL A 112 -25.81 -5.19 -13.51
C VAL A 112 -25.16 -3.82 -13.35
N TRP A 113 -23.86 -3.75 -13.06
CA TRP A 113 -23.07 -2.52 -13.11
C TRP A 113 -23.19 -1.75 -14.44
N MET A 114 -23.04 -2.43 -15.58
CA MET A 114 -23.12 -1.78 -16.89
C MET A 114 -24.53 -1.27 -17.21
N ALA A 115 -25.58 -1.94 -16.74
CA ALA A 115 -26.96 -1.48 -16.87
C ALA A 115 -27.20 -0.23 -16.01
N ARG A 116 -26.62 -0.17 -14.81
CA ARG A 116 -26.70 1.00 -13.91
C ARG A 116 -26.03 2.22 -14.51
N MET A 117 -24.81 2.09 -15.03
CA MET A 117 -24.13 3.21 -15.66
C MET A 117 -24.91 3.79 -16.83
N ARG A 118 -25.56 2.94 -17.63
CA ARG A 118 -26.46 3.38 -18.71
C ARG A 118 -27.72 4.08 -18.20
N ALA A 119 -28.27 3.66 -17.05
CA ALA A 119 -29.43 4.32 -16.45
C ALA A 119 -29.09 5.72 -15.90
N LEU A 120 -27.82 5.97 -15.57
CA LEU A 120 -27.32 7.24 -15.07
C LEU A 120 -26.93 8.22 -16.19
N GLU A 121 -26.76 7.74 -17.43
CA GLU A 121 -26.48 8.59 -18.60
C GLU A 121 -27.67 9.54 -18.86
N GLY A 122 -27.47 10.84 -18.60
CA GLY A 122 -28.47 11.90 -18.85
C GLY A 122 -29.22 12.40 -17.62
N GLN A 123 -28.91 11.90 -16.41
CA GLN A 123 -29.54 12.38 -15.18
C GLN A 123 -28.84 13.64 -14.66
N GLN A 124 -29.61 14.72 -14.42
CA GLN A 124 -29.08 15.98 -13.91
C GLN A 124 -28.98 15.93 -12.38
N LEU A 125 -27.77 15.71 -11.87
CA LEU A 125 -27.49 15.67 -10.44
C LEU A 125 -27.31 17.10 -9.91
N LEU A 126 -28.01 17.45 -8.83
CA LEU A 126 -27.82 18.71 -8.11
C LEU A 126 -26.58 18.65 -7.22
N GLU A 127 -25.93 19.80 -6.97
CA GLU A 127 -24.70 19.88 -6.16
C GLU A 127 -24.89 19.36 -4.71
N ASP A 128 -26.08 19.53 -4.14
CA ASP A 128 -26.44 19.04 -2.79
C ASP A 128 -26.94 17.58 -2.76
N ASP A 129 -26.93 16.87 -3.89
CA ASP A 129 -27.30 15.45 -3.91
C ASP A 129 -26.30 14.64 -3.07
N PRO A 130 -26.75 13.81 -2.12
CA PRO A 130 -25.87 12.93 -1.35
C PRO A 130 -24.90 12.13 -2.22
N THR A 131 -25.32 11.75 -3.44
CA THR A 131 -24.47 11.19 -4.50
C THR A 131 -23.20 12.00 -4.76
N VAL A 132 -23.37 13.29 -5.03
CA VAL A 132 -22.26 14.19 -5.38
C VAL A 132 -21.31 14.32 -4.19
N VAL A 133 -21.84 14.35 -2.96
CA VAL A 133 -21.04 14.37 -1.73
C VAL A 133 -20.20 13.10 -1.57
N TYR A 134 -20.79 11.91 -1.71
CA TYR A 134 -20.04 10.64 -1.57
C TYR A 134 -19.03 10.43 -2.71
N LEU A 135 -19.39 10.78 -3.95
CA LEU A 135 -18.48 10.71 -5.10
C LEU A 135 -17.30 11.68 -4.93
N THR A 136 -17.57 12.93 -4.53
CA THR A 136 -16.54 13.93 -4.26
C THR A 136 -15.62 13.47 -3.13
N ALA A 137 -16.17 12.95 -2.03
CA ALA A 137 -15.38 12.39 -0.93
C ALA A 137 -14.49 11.22 -1.39
N TYR A 138 -15.02 10.32 -2.23
CA TYR A 138 -14.24 9.23 -2.81
C TYR A 138 -13.11 9.74 -3.70
N LEU A 139 -13.39 10.70 -4.59
CA LEU A 139 -12.40 11.30 -5.50
C LEU A 139 -11.31 12.07 -4.74
N LEU A 140 -11.68 12.90 -3.76
CA LEU A 140 -10.73 13.61 -2.91
C LEU A 140 -9.83 12.64 -2.12
N THR A 141 -10.42 11.55 -1.62
CA THR A 141 -9.63 10.52 -0.92
C THR A 141 -8.70 9.78 -1.88
N LEU A 142 -9.15 9.51 -3.10
CA LEU A 142 -8.33 8.89 -4.14
C LEU A 142 -7.13 9.77 -4.51
N ASP A 143 -7.37 11.07 -4.67
CA ASP A 143 -6.36 12.07 -4.98
C ASP A 143 -5.32 12.18 -3.85
N ALA A 144 -5.78 12.30 -2.60
CA ALA A 144 -4.90 12.31 -1.43
C ALA A 144 -4.05 11.02 -1.30
N GLN A 145 -4.63 9.84 -1.59
CA GLN A 145 -3.88 8.59 -1.65
C GLN A 145 -2.83 8.59 -2.76
N TYR A 146 -3.17 9.11 -3.94
CA TYR A 146 -2.26 9.16 -5.08
C TYR A 146 -1.08 10.10 -4.79
N ASP A 147 -1.36 11.27 -4.24
CA ASP A 147 -0.35 12.22 -3.77
C ASP A 147 0.59 11.62 -2.73
N PHE A 148 0.01 10.91 -1.76
CA PHE A 148 0.79 10.18 -0.77
C PHE A 148 1.69 9.12 -1.41
N LEU A 149 1.14 8.30 -2.33
CA LEU A 149 1.90 7.28 -3.04
C LEU A 149 3.02 7.88 -3.89
N ALA A 150 2.75 9.00 -4.57
CA ALA A 150 3.73 9.72 -5.37
C ALA A 150 4.88 10.27 -4.50
N ARG A 151 4.57 10.83 -3.32
CA ARG A 151 5.59 11.26 -2.33
C ARG A 151 6.43 10.08 -1.86
N HIS A 152 5.79 8.96 -1.49
CA HIS A 152 6.50 7.76 -1.04
C HIS A 152 7.40 7.17 -2.14
N HIS A 153 6.92 7.09 -3.38
CA HIS A 153 7.72 6.62 -4.51
C HIS A 153 8.95 7.51 -4.74
N ARG A 154 8.80 8.84 -4.70
CA ARG A 154 9.94 9.77 -4.79
C ARG A 154 10.97 9.55 -3.68
N GLN A 155 10.51 9.34 -2.44
CA GLN A 155 11.39 9.05 -1.32
C GLN A 155 12.14 7.72 -1.50
N MET A 156 11.47 6.69 -1.99
CA MET A 156 12.10 5.39 -2.26
C MET A 156 13.15 5.47 -3.36
N ILE A 157 12.86 6.22 -4.45
CA ILE A 157 13.83 6.45 -5.52
C ILE A 157 15.09 7.13 -4.95
N ALA A 158 14.93 8.21 -4.19
CA ALA A 158 16.07 8.91 -3.58
C ALA A 158 16.92 7.98 -2.69
N ARG A 159 16.27 7.12 -1.88
CA ARG A 159 16.98 6.13 -1.04
C ARG A 159 17.77 5.12 -1.87
N VAL A 160 17.20 4.63 -2.97
CA VAL A 160 17.89 3.70 -3.87
C VAL A 160 19.07 4.38 -4.53
N GLU A 161 18.91 5.60 -5.03
CA GLU A 161 19.99 6.38 -5.65
C GLU A 161 21.15 6.63 -4.68
N ASP A 162 20.87 6.95 -3.41
CA ASP A 162 21.92 7.16 -2.41
C ASP A 162 22.61 5.86 -2.02
N ALA A 163 21.87 4.75 -1.90
CA ALA A 163 22.45 3.43 -1.67
C ALA A 163 23.33 2.98 -2.86
N GLU A 164 22.92 3.25 -4.10
CA GLU A 164 23.72 2.98 -5.29
C GLU A 164 25.01 3.78 -5.31
N LYS A 165 24.96 5.09 -4.99
CA LYS A 165 26.17 5.92 -4.87
C LYS A 165 27.13 5.36 -3.82
N HIS A 166 26.60 4.98 -2.66
CA HIS A 166 27.41 4.40 -1.60
C HIS A 166 28.04 3.06 -2.01
N ASN A 167 27.28 2.20 -2.69
CA ASN A 167 27.78 0.92 -3.19
C ASN A 167 28.90 1.11 -4.23
N ARG A 168 28.73 2.07 -5.16
CA ARG A 168 29.78 2.43 -6.12
C ARG A 168 31.05 2.91 -5.42
N GLN A 169 30.93 3.74 -4.37
CA GLN A 169 32.09 4.18 -3.60
C GLN A 169 32.80 3.00 -2.92
N LEU A 170 32.06 2.13 -2.25
CA LEU A 170 32.63 0.93 -1.63
C LEU A 170 33.31 0.02 -2.64
N HIS A 171 32.77 -0.10 -3.86
CA HIS A 171 33.40 -0.87 -4.94
C HIS A 171 34.74 -0.26 -5.38
N VAL A 172 34.81 1.07 -5.50
CA VAL A 172 36.06 1.79 -5.80
C VAL A 172 37.09 1.63 -4.67
N ASP A 173 36.66 1.74 -3.42
CA ASP A 173 37.55 1.59 -2.26
C ASP A 173 38.08 0.16 -2.15
N LEU A 174 37.22 -0.84 -2.39
CA LEU A 174 37.57 -2.26 -2.39
C LEU A 174 38.60 -2.58 -3.49
N THR A 175 38.36 -2.12 -4.72
CA THR A 175 39.27 -2.35 -5.86
C THR A 175 40.62 -1.66 -5.63
N THR A 176 40.61 -0.46 -5.05
CA THR A 176 41.84 0.27 -4.68
C THR A 176 42.63 -0.47 -3.60
N ALA A 177 41.95 -0.97 -2.56
CA ALA A 177 42.60 -1.75 -1.51
C ALA A 177 43.18 -3.06 -2.05
N GLN A 178 42.45 -3.76 -2.92
CA GLN A 178 42.93 -4.97 -3.60
C GLN A 178 44.18 -4.71 -4.45
N ALA A 179 44.24 -3.61 -5.21
CA ALA A 179 45.41 -3.24 -6.00
C ALA A 179 46.64 -2.95 -5.11
N ARG A 180 46.45 -2.31 -3.95
CA ARG A 180 47.52 -2.07 -2.97
C ARG A 180 48.05 -3.37 -2.38
N VAL A 181 47.16 -4.29 -2.01
CA VAL A 181 47.55 -5.62 -1.50
C VAL A 181 48.37 -6.38 -2.54
N ALA A 182 47.90 -6.45 -3.79
CA ALA A 182 48.62 -7.14 -4.87
C ALA A 182 50.02 -6.53 -5.11
N THR A 183 50.15 -5.21 -5.01
CA THR A 183 51.44 -4.52 -5.15
C THR A 183 52.40 -4.89 -4.01
N LEU A 184 51.91 -4.89 -2.76
CA LEU A 184 52.70 -5.27 -1.59
C LEU A 184 53.12 -6.74 -1.64
N GLU A 185 52.24 -7.63 -2.11
CA GLU A 185 52.56 -9.05 -2.31
C GLU A 185 53.65 -9.24 -3.37
N SER A 186 53.55 -8.55 -4.51
CA SER A 186 54.58 -8.57 -5.55
C SER A 186 55.93 -8.07 -5.03
N LEU A 187 55.95 -6.94 -4.31
CA LEU A 187 57.16 -6.40 -3.69
C LEU A 187 57.78 -7.39 -2.68
N LYS A 188 56.95 -8.06 -1.88
CA LYS A 188 57.40 -9.07 -0.94
C LYS A 188 58.08 -10.24 -1.65
N VAL A 189 57.53 -10.71 -2.77
CA VAL A 189 58.13 -11.77 -3.59
C VAL A 189 59.50 -11.33 -4.11
N ILE A 190 59.60 -10.12 -4.68
CA ILE A 190 60.86 -9.55 -5.21
C ILE A 190 61.93 -9.47 -4.12
N VAL A 191 61.59 -8.97 -2.93
CA VAL A 191 62.53 -8.86 -1.80
C VAL A 191 62.99 -10.24 -1.32
N VAL A 192 62.09 -11.21 -1.22
CA VAL A 192 62.44 -12.58 -0.83
C VAL A 192 63.38 -13.24 -1.83
N GLU A 193 63.18 -13.03 -3.13
CA GLU A 193 64.08 -13.54 -4.17
C GLU A 193 65.46 -12.86 -4.14
N ALA A 194 65.52 -11.54 -3.97
CA ALA A 194 66.77 -10.79 -3.86
C ALA A 194 67.60 -11.21 -2.63
N LEU A 195 66.94 -11.50 -1.50
CA LEU A 195 67.61 -12.03 -0.31
C LEU A 195 68.19 -13.43 -0.54
N LYS A 196 67.48 -14.30 -1.26
CA LYS A 196 68.01 -15.63 -1.62
C LYS A 196 69.23 -15.54 -2.53
N ALA A 197 69.24 -14.61 -3.48
CA ALA A 197 70.33 -14.43 -4.43
C ALA A 197 71.62 -13.84 -3.82
N SER A 198 71.54 -13.19 -2.64
CA SER A 198 72.70 -12.58 -1.96
C SER A 198 73.34 -13.47 -0.89
N GLN A 199 72.76 -14.64 -0.62
CA GLN A 199 73.27 -15.63 0.34
C GLN A 199 73.86 -16.89 -0.33
N GLY A 200 73.88 -16.96 -1.65
CA GLY A 200 74.56 -18.00 -2.44
C GLY A 200 75.78 -17.44 -3.16
#